data_AF-A0A258E7J7-F1
#
_entry.id   AF-A0A258E7J7-F1
#
_cell.length_a   1.000
_cell.length_b   1.000
_cell.length_c   1.000
_cell.angle_alpha   90.00
_cell.angle_beta   90.00
_cell.angle_gamma   90.00
#
_symmetry.space_group_name_H-M   'P 1'
#
loop_
_entity.id
_entity.type
_entity.pdbx_description
1 polymer ?
#
loop_
_entity_poly.entity_id
_entity_poly.type
_entity_poly.pdbx_seq_one_letter_code
_entity_poly.pdbx_strand_id
1 'polypeptide(L)'
;MKTLAKLLPALAMVLAATLAMAMNFAPNPTERYAEDPDPDVEIWYDLTGISPGPSTYLCNSGPTVTCSRDMPDDSGDQIEAGIFVKNGNLPVAQP
;
A
#
# COMPACT_ATOMS: atom_id res chain seq x y z
N MET A 1 37.19 -12.69 -30.40
CA MET A 1 36.29 -11.80 -29.62
C MET A 1 35.00 -11.53 -30.42
N LYS A 2 34.01 -12.44 -30.41
CA LYS A 2 32.70 -12.21 -31.09
C LYS A 2 31.48 -12.78 -30.31
N THR A 3 31.71 -13.37 -29.14
CA THR A 3 30.69 -14.10 -28.36
C THR A 3 30.02 -13.24 -27.30
N LEU A 4 30.73 -12.28 -26.70
CA LEU A 4 30.19 -11.39 -25.67
C LEU A 4 29.12 -10.43 -26.22
N ALA A 5 29.27 -9.94 -27.45
CA ALA A 5 28.31 -9.02 -28.08
C ALA A 5 26.92 -9.64 -28.36
N LYS A 6 26.83 -10.96 -28.47
CA LYS A 6 25.56 -11.68 -28.71
C LYS A 6 24.77 -11.98 -27.44
N LEU A 7 25.38 -11.82 -26.26
CA LEU A 7 24.74 -12.06 -24.96
C LEU A 7 24.16 -10.78 -24.34
N LEU A 8 24.54 -9.60 -24.82
CA LEU A 8 24.01 -8.31 -24.36
C LEU A 8 22.48 -8.18 -24.42
N PRO A 9 21.78 -8.57 -25.50
CA PRO A 9 20.32 -8.36 -25.57
C PRO A 9 19.55 -9.27 -24.62
N ALA A 10 20.07 -10.47 -24.32
CA ALA A 10 19.47 -11.36 -23.33
C ALA A 10 19.65 -10.82 -21.90
N LEU A 11 20.82 -10.26 -21.59
CA LEU A 11 21.09 -9.69 -20.26
C LEU A 11 20.27 -8.42 -19.98
N ALA A 12 20.06 -7.58 -21.01
CA ALA A 12 19.24 -6.37 -20.90
C ALA A 12 17.75 -6.68 -20.63
N MET A 13 17.22 -7.76 -21.21
CA MET A 13 15.82 -8.16 -20.96
C MET A 13 15.60 -8.70 -19.55
N VAL A 14 16.58 -9.43 -18.99
CA VAL A 14 16.49 -9.92 -17.59
C VAL A 14 16.60 -8.76 -16.60
N LEU A 15 17.47 -7.78 -16.86
CA LEU A 15 17.65 -6.62 -15.99
C LEU A 15 16.39 -5.72 -15.96
N ALA A 16 15.72 -5.52 -17.11
CA ALA A 16 14.47 -4.77 -17.20
C ALA A 16 13.32 -5.44 -16.41
N ALA A 17 13.23 -6.77 -16.44
CA ALA A 17 12.22 -7.51 -15.69
C ALA A 17 12.43 -7.43 -14.17
N THR A 18 13.68 -7.36 -13.70
CA THR A 18 13.99 -7.23 -12.26
C THR A 18 13.77 -5.82 -11.70
N LEU A 19 13.86 -4.78 -12.54
CA LEU A 19 13.66 -3.38 -12.10
C LEU A 19 12.18 -3.06 -11.84
N ALA A 20 11.24 -3.70 -12.54
CA ALA A 20 9.80 -3.50 -12.33
C ALA A 20 9.29 -4.07 -10.99
N MET A 21 9.96 -5.10 -10.46
CA MET A 21 9.62 -5.73 -9.17
C MET A 21 10.29 -5.05 -7.96
N ALA A 22 11.15 -4.04 -8.20
CA ALA A 22 11.93 -3.36 -7.15
C ALA A 22 11.43 -1.94 -6.84
N MET A 23 10.44 -1.42 -7.58
CA MET A 23 9.98 -0.03 -7.50
C MET A 23 8.62 0.15 -6.80
N ASN A 24 8.21 -0.77 -5.93
CA ASN A 24 6.97 -0.63 -5.15
C ASN A 24 7.19 -0.60 -3.63
N PHE A 25 8.36 -0.14 -3.18
CA PHE A 25 8.64 0.04 -1.76
C PHE A 25 8.70 1.53 -1.45
N ALA A 26 7.55 2.21 -1.55
CA ALA A 26 7.35 3.35 -0.66
C ALA A 26 7.55 2.80 0.77
N PRO A 27 8.34 3.45 1.63
CA PRO A 27 8.52 2.99 3.00
C PRO A 27 7.12 2.86 3.60
N ASN A 28 6.71 1.65 3.96
CA ASN A 28 5.46 1.46 4.69
C ASN A 28 5.55 2.36 5.92
N PRO A 29 4.65 3.35 6.08
CA PRO A 29 4.61 4.11 7.32
C PRO A 29 4.58 3.15 8.49
N THR A 30 5.36 3.50 9.52
CA THR A 30 5.64 2.62 10.66
C THR A 30 4.38 2.26 11.42
N GLU A 31 3.36 3.12 11.34
CA GLU A 31 2.02 2.94 11.89
C GLU A 31 1.01 3.51 10.88
N ARG A 32 -0.07 2.77 10.59
CA ARG A 32 -1.12 3.17 9.65
C ARG A 32 -2.46 2.64 10.12
N TYR A 33 -3.47 3.49 10.12
CA TYR A 33 -4.81 3.11 10.53
C TYR A 33 -5.85 3.64 9.54
N ALA A 34 -6.95 2.91 9.37
CA ALA A 34 -8.08 3.37 8.57
C ALA A 34 -9.39 3.11 9.30
N GLU A 35 -10.28 4.09 9.25
CA GLU A 35 -11.64 3.98 9.76
C GLU A 35 -12.46 3.03 8.87
N ASP A 36 -13.38 2.28 9.47
CA ASP A 36 -14.35 1.49 8.74
C ASP A 36 -15.22 2.39 7.85
N PRO A 37 -15.43 2.04 6.57
CA PRO A 37 -16.26 2.85 5.67
C PRO A 37 -17.76 2.86 6.04
N ASP A 38 -18.21 1.99 6.94
CA ASP A 38 -19.59 1.98 7.45
C ASP A 38 -19.80 3.13 8.46
N PRO A 39 -20.66 4.12 8.15
CA PRO A 39 -20.83 5.33 8.96
C PRO A 39 -21.50 5.08 10.33
N ASP A 40 -22.05 3.88 10.57
CA ASP A 40 -22.71 3.53 11.82
C ASP A 40 -21.75 2.87 12.84
N VAL A 41 -20.47 2.70 12.51
CA VAL A 41 -19.46 2.06 13.37
C VAL A 41 -18.18 2.88 13.48
N GLU A 42 -17.75 3.13 14.72
CA GLU A 42 -16.46 3.75 15.02
C GLU A 42 -15.41 2.65 15.24
N ILE A 43 -15.00 2.00 14.15
CA ILE A 43 -13.98 0.94 14.16
C ILE A 43 -12.78 1.37 13.34
N TRP A 44 -11.59 1.20 13.90
CA TRP A 44 -10.33 1.46 13.21
C TRP A 44 -9.61 0.15 12.92
N TYR A 45 -9.01 0.04 11.74
CA TYR A 45 -8.19 -1.09 11.33
C TYR A 45 -6.72 -0.73 11.37
N ASP A 46 -5.91 -1.61 11.95
CA ASP A 46 -4.45 -1.52 11.90
C ASP A 46 -3.93 -2.04 10.55
N LEU A 47 -3.40 -1.12 9.74
CA LEU A 47 -2.82 -1.39 8.43
C LEU A 47 -1.29 -1.49 8.49
N THR A 48 -0.71 -1.46 9.68
CA THR A 48 0.74 -1.48 9.89
C THR A 48 1.36 -2.75 9.30
N GLY A 49 2.29 -2.56 8.36
CA GLY A 49 2.91 -3.68 7.64
C GLY A 49 2.00 -4.43 6.68
N ILE A 50 0.73 -4.01 6.51
CA ILE A 50 -0.22 -4.62 5.57
C ILE A 50 -0.11 -3.91 4.23
N SER A 51 0.27 -4.67 3.19
CA SER A 51 0.30 -4.17 1.82
C SER A 51 -1.12 -4.09 1.23
N PRO A 52 -1.47 -3.01 0.50
CA PRO A 52 -2.71 -2.93 -0.25
C PRO A 52 -2.82 -4.06 -1.28
N GLY A 53 -4.02 -4.63 -1.44
CA GLY A 53 -4.27 -5.74 -2.33
C GLY A 53 -5.72 -6.22 -2.33
N PRO A 54 -6.07 -7.15 -3.25
CA PRO A 54 -7.43 -7.63 -3.43
C PRO A 54 -7.95 -8.46 -2.25
N SER A 55 -7.10 -8.90 -1.32
CA SER A 55 -7.47 -9.68 -0.13
C SER A 55 -7.26 -8.93 1.19
N THR A 56 -6.80 -7.67 1.15
CA THR A 56 -6.55 -6.83 2.32
C THR A 56 -7.42 -5.58 2.24
N TYR A 57 -6.87 -4.51 1.68
CA TYR A 57 -7.55 -3.24 1.43
C TYR A 57 -7.04 -2.62 0.13
N LEU A 58 -7.82 -1.69 -0.42
CA LEU A 58 -7.36 -0.80 -1.48
C LEU A 58 -7.43 0.64 -0.99
N CYS A 59 -6.52 1.45 -1.53
CA CYS A 59 -6.48 2.89 -1.35
C CYS A 59 -6.74 3.53 -2.71
N ASN A 60 -8.02 3.76 -3.02
CA ASN A 60 -8.41 4.27 -4.33
C ASN A 60 -8.19 5.79 -4.40
N SER A 61 -7.66 6.30 -5.50
CA SER A 61 -7.35 7.74 -5.61
C SER A 61 -8.57 8.63 -5.37
N GLY A 62 -8.45 9.58 -4.45
CA GLY A 62 -9.49 10.53 -4.08
C GLY A 62 -8.88 11.75 -3.39
N PRO A 63 -9.00 12.97 -3.95
CA PRO A 63 -8.22 14.13 -3.49
C PRO A 63 -8.69 14.72 -2.16
N THR A 64 -9.89 14.35 -1.69
CA THR A 64 -10.54 14.95 -0.51
C THR A 64 -10.94 13.91 0.53
N VAL A 65 -10.42 12.69 0.41
CA VAL A 65 -10.76 11.58 1.32
C VAL A 65 -9.48 11.08 1.96
N THR A 66 -9.57 10.73 3.24
CA THR A 66 -8.48 10.11 3.98
C THR A 66 -8.60 8.60 3.85
N CYS A 67 -7.54 7.98 3.35
CA CYS A 67 -7.45 6.54 3.20
C CYS A 67 -6.81 5.90 4.43
N SER A 68 -5.76 6.53 4.95
CA SER A 68 -5.11 6.11 6.18
C SER A 68 -4.57 7.31 6.97
N ARG A 69 -4.48 7.13 8.28
CA ARG A 69 -3.93 8.05 9.27
C ARG A 69 -2.81 7.38 10.07
N ASP A 70 -2.04 8.18 10.80
CA ASP A 70 -0.98 7.70 11.69
C ASP A 70 -1.47 7.25 13.06
N MET A 71 -2.71 7.59 13.44
CA MET A 71 -3.37 7.17 14.67
C MET A 71 -4.79 6.65 14.38
N PRO A 72 -5.35 5.75 15.19
CA PRO A 72 -6.70 5.20 15.04
C PRO A 72 -7.77 6.17 15.58
N ASP A 73 -7.70 7.43 15.16
CA ASP A 73 -8.65 8.47 15.52
C ASP A 73 -8.71 9.56 14.44
N ASP A 74 -9.78 10.37 14.48
CA ASP A 74 -10.00 11.44 13.50
C ASP A 74 -9.04 12.63 13.60
N SER A 75 -8.36 12.78 14.73
CA SER A 75 -7.34 13.79 14.97
C SER A 75 -5.96 13.36 14.42
N GLY A 76 -5.78 12.08 14.07
CA GLY A 76 -4.57 11.55 13.44
C GLY A 76 -4.24 12.24 12.12
N ASP A 77 -2.95 12.45 11.87
CA ASP A 77 -2.46 13.06 10.65
C ASP A 77 -2.72 12.13 9.46
N GLN A 78 -3.14 12.72 8.34
CA GLN A 78 -3.36 11.96 7.11
C GLN A 78 -2.03 11.43 6.57
N ILE A 79 -1.95 10.11 6.38
CA ILE A 79 -0.82 9.44 5.77
C ILE A 79 -1.04 9.21 4.28
N GLU A 80 -2.27 8.84 3.89
CA GLU A 80 -2.64 8.68 2.49
C GLU A 80 -3.96 9.35 2.12
N ALA A 81 -3.95 9.98 0.96
CA ALA A 81 -5.15 10.47 0.29
C ALA A 81 -5.79 9.38 -0.56
N GLY A 82 -7.09 9.20 -0.39
CA GLY A 82 -7.86 8.23 -1.13
C GLY A 82 -9.08 7.73 -0.37
N ILE A 83 -9.82 6.86 -1.03
CA ILE A 83 -10.95 6.13 -0.44
C ILE A 83 -10.43 4.79 0.03
N PHE A 84 -10.55 4.54 1.33
CA PHE A 84 -10.30 3.23 1.91
C PHE A 84 -11.38 2.23 1.48
N VAL A 85 -10.96 1.09 0.93
CA VAL A 85 -11.87 -0.01 0.56
C VAL A 85 -11.39 -1.29 1.24
N LYS A 86 -12.20 -1.82 2.14
CA LYS A 86 -11.94 -3.08 2.83
C LYS A 86 -12.35 -4.27 1.95
N ASN A 87 -11.38 -5.12 1.61
CA ASN A 87 -11.61 -6.31 0.78
C ASN A 87 -11.44 -7.65 1.52
N GLY A 88 -11.01 -7.62 2.78
CA GLY A 88 -10.79 -8.81 3.59
C GLY A 88 -10.85 -8.54 5.10
N ASN A 89 -10.32 -9.49 5.87
CA ASN A 89 -10.17 -9.33 7.31
C ASN A 89 -8.92 -8.52 7.62
N LEU A 90 -9.11 -7.42 8.33
CA LEU A 90 -8.04 -6.57 8.84
C LEU A 90 -8.10 -6.60 10.37
N PRO A 91 -6.95 -6.55 11.06
CA PRO A 91 -6.92 -6.47 12.51
C PRO A 91 -7.55 -5.16 12.97
N VAL A 92 -8.37 -5.23 14.01
CA VAL A 92 -8.96 -4.04 14.63
C VAL A 92 -7.92 -3.39 15.53
N ALA A 93 -7.67 -2.09 15.32
CA ALA A 93 -6.82 -1.29 16.18
C ALA A 93 -7.40 -1.32 17.61
N GLN A 94 -6.57 -1.71 18.58
CA GLN A 94 -6.96 -1.63 19.99
C GLN A 94 -6.69 -0.20 20.48
N PRO A 95 -7.54 0.35 21.37
CA PRO A 95 -7.30 1.65 22.01
C PRO A 95 -6.07 1.64 22.91
#